data_AF-A0A368VW88-F1
#
_entry.id   AF-A0A368VW88-F1
#
_cell.length_a   1.000
_cell.length_b   1.000
_cell.length_c   1.000
_cell.angle_alpha   90.00
_cell.angle_beta   90.00
_cell.angle_gamma   90.00
#
_symmetry.space_group_name_H-M   'P 1'
#
loop_
_entity.id
_entity.type
_entity.pdbx_description
1 polymer ?
#
loop_
_entity_poly.entity_id
_entity_poly.type
_entity_poly.pdbx_seq_one_letter_code
_entity_poly.pdbx_strand_id
1 'polypeptide(L)'
;MECDYALRQIRELGPTKGEAASGGEHELGLRRRGLRNAPSLRSVGERAEYIPQTLFKGNQSIESKRGASSPQHNPFLALLRKDVGEQYGEVYGINLVYSGNFFANVEVDQYDTARVTMGINPFDFSWLLEPGEAFQTPEAVMVYSGEGLGGMSRIYHKLYRTRLCRGVHRDMERPVLVNNWEGTYFDFTADKIEQIAAKESEIGVELLVLDDGWFGKRNDDKSSQGDWFVNREKLPDGLDDLAGRINQLGLQFGLWFEPEMVSEDSELYRDHPDWCIHVKDRRRTTSRSQLVLDFSRKEVCDAIVEQLSDILGSTPIVYVKWDINRHMT
;
A
#
# COMPACT_ATOMS: atom_id res chain seq x y z
N MET A 1 17.77 19.30 29.84
CA MET A 1 16.98 18.77 30.98
C MET A 1 15.74 18.15 30.38
N GLU A 2 15.41 16.90 30.75
CA GLU A 2 14.44 15.99 30.09
C GLU A 2 14.96 15.03 28.99
N CYS A 3 16.19 14.51 29.12
CA CYS A 3 16.55 13.19 28.55
C CYS A 3 17.06 12.17 29.59
N ASP A 4 17.15 12.54 30.88
CA ASP A 4 17.81 11.71 31.91
C ASP A 4 16.86 10.85 32.77
N TYR A 5 15.54 10.93 32.57
CA TYR A 5 14.59 10.18 33.41
C TYR A 5 14.25 8.79 32.87
N ALA A 6 14.28 8.58 31.55
CA ALA A 6 13.98 7.29 30.91
C ALA A 6 15.13 6.27 31.02
N LEU A 7 16.38 6.72 31.19
CA LEU A 7 17.55 5.85 31.32
C LEU A 7 17.83 5.40 32.77
N ARG A 8 17.15 5.96 33.78
CA ARG A 8 17.34 5.58 35.19
C ARG A 8 16.60 4.31 35.61
N GLN A 9 15.54 3.89 34.92
CA GLN A 9 14.83 2.64 35.26
C GLN A 9 15.44 1.36 34.67
N ILE A 10 16.48 1.47 33.84
CA ILE A 10 17.17 0.31 33.26
C ILE A 10 18.43 -0.10 34.08
N ARG A 11 18.80 0.67 35.12
CA ARG A 11 20.03 0.47 35.92
C ARG A 11 19.89 -0.25 37.27
N GLU A 12 18.70 -0.74 37.65
CA GLU A 12 18.50 -1.43 38.95
C GLU A 12 18.60 -2.97 38.91
N LEU A 13 19.25 -3.54 37.90
CA LEU A 13 19.72 -4.93 37.96
C LEU A 13 21.25 -4.91 37.74
N GLY A 14 22.00 -5.09 38.83
CA GLY A 14 23.46 -4.94 38.89
C GLY A 14 24.26 -5.91 38.01
N PRO A 15 25.58 -5.67 37.86
CA PRO A 15 26.37 -6.15 36.73
C PRO A 15 27.12 -7.47 36.99
N THR A 16 27.45 -8.19 35.91
CA THR A 16 28.69 -8.95 35.80
C THR A 16 29.54 -8.36 34.67
N LYS A 17 30.80 -8.05 34.99
CA LYS A 17 31.80 -7.38 34.14
C LYS A 17 32.22 -8.24 32.94
N GLY A 18 32.45 -7.57 31.80
CA GLY A 18 33.24 -8.02 30.65
C GLY A 18 33.22 -6.94 29.55
N GLU A 19 34.39 -6.50 29.09
CA GLU A 19 34.64 -5.25 28.34
C GLU A 19 34.29 -5.27 26.83
N ALA A 20 33.86 -4.09 26.37
CA ALA A 20 33.77 -3.44 25.05
C ALA A 20 34.23 -4.11 23.73
N ALA A 21 33.44 -3.96 22.64
CA ALA A 21 33.70 -2.99 21.53
C ALA A 21 32.70 -3.10 20.32
N SER A 22 32.28 -1.93 19.83
CA SER A 22 31.84 -1.51 18.46
C SER A 22 30.70 -2.21 17.68
N GLY A 23 29.75 -1.39 17.18
CA GLY A 23 28.85 -1.69 16.06
C GLY A 23 27.36 -1.67 16.44
N GLY A 24 26.65 -0.58 16.16
CA GLY A 24 25.25 -0.41 16.56
C GLY A 24 24.27 -1.21 15.71
N GLU A 25 24.04 -2.47 16.06
CA GLU A 25 22.81 -3.20 15.72
C GLU A 25 21.76 -2.91 16.80
N HIS A 26 20.61 -2.36 16.42
CA HIS A 26 19.48 -2.22 17.34
C HIS A 26 18.72 -3.55 17.40
N GLU A 27 19.21 -4.47 18.25
CA GLU A 27 18.57 -5.76 18.52
C GLU A 27 17.47 -5.63 19.60
N LEU A 28 16.30 -6.22 19.35
CA LEU A 28 15.30 -6.46 20.39
C LEU A 28 15.21 -7.96 20.69
N GLY A 29 15.91 -8.42 21.73
CA GLY A 29 15.78 -9.78 22.26
C GLY A 29 14.77 -9.82 23.41
N LEU A 30 13.64 -10.51 23.24
CA LEU A 30 12.64 -10.71 24.30
C LEU A 30 12.67 -12.16 24.80
N ARG A 31 12.77 -12.36 26.13
CA ARG A 31 12.70 -13.70 26.75
C ARG A 31 11.28 -14.29 26.62
N ARG A 32 11.17 -15.54 26.13
CA ARG A 32 9.93 -16.24 25.73
C ARG A 32 8.81 -16.36 26.77
N ARG A 33 9.03 -16.11 28.07
CA ARG A 33 8.02 -16.43 29.10
C ARG A 33 6.68 -15.73 28.82
N GLY A 34 5.75 -16.45 28.21
CA GLY A 34 4.40 -15.97 27.93
C GLY A 34 4.20 -15.18 26.64
N LEU A 35 5.07 -15.28 25.62
CA LEU A 35 4.85 -14.63 24.32
C LEU A 35 4.10 -15.54 23.33
N ARG A 36 3.08 -15.00 22.66
CA ARG A 36 2.42 -15.52 21.45
C ARG A 36 2.83 -14.64 20.26
N ASN A 37 2.89 -15.24 19.08
CA ASN A 37 3.04 -14.53 17.82
C ASN A 37 1.65 -14.18 17.27
N ALA A 38 1.56 -13.15 16.46
CA ALA A 38 0.44 -12.99 15.54
C ALA A 38 1.04 -12.89 14.12
N PRO A 39 1.09 -13.99 13.35
CA PRO A 39 1.35 -13.89 11.94
C PRO A 39 0.08 -13.45 11.21
N SER A 40 0.23 -12.33 10.49
CA SER A 40 -0.52 -11.78 9.36
C SER A 40 -2.05 -11.85 9.28
N LEU A 41 -2.55 -10.70 8.86
CA LEU A 41 -3.76 -10.46 8.10
C LEU A 41 -3.67 -11.12 6.71
N ARG A 42 -4.65 -11.96 6.36
CA ARG A 42 -4.87 -12.52 5.01
C ARG A 42 -5.97 -11.73 4.28
N SER A 43 -5.91 -11.60 2.95
CA SER A 43 -6.87 -12.15 1.96
C SER A 43 -6.69 -11.51 0.56
N VAL A 44 -7.21 -12.15 -0.50
CA VAL A 44 -7.84 -11.40 -1.61
C VAL A 44 -9.35 -11.52 -1.41
N GLY A 45 -10.06 -10.40 -1.25
CA GLY A 45 -11.54 -10.39 -1.20
C GLY A 45 -12.21 -10.56 0.18
N GLU A 46 -11.46 -10.69 1.28
CA GLU A 46 -11.99 -10.76 2.65
C GLU A 46 -11.31 -9.73 3.58
N ARG A 47 -11.95 -9.31 4.68
CA ARG A 47 -11.30 -8.36 5.61
C ARG A 47 -10.01 -8.95 6.17
N ALA A 48 -9.05 -8.09 6.45
CA ALA A 48 -7.82 -8.40 7.14
C ALA A 48 -8.11 -9.22 8.43
N GLU A 49 -7.82 -10.53 8.43
CA GLU A 49 -8.15 -11.43 9.55
C GLU A 49 -7.04 -11.53 10.61
N TYR A 50 -7.43 -11.47 11.89
CA TYR A 50 -6.50 -11.65 13.01
C TYR A 50 -6.38 -13.13 13.40
N ILE A 51 -5.20 -13.73 13.19
CA ILE A 51 -4.94 -15.15 13.49
C ILE A 51 -3.81 -15.26 14.55
N PRO A 52 -4.14 -15.38 15.84
CA PRO A 52 -3.12 -15.55 16.88
C PRO A 52 -2.48 -16.95 16.79
N GLN A 53 -1.14 -17.02 16.86
CA GLN A 53 -0.40 -18.29 16.89
C GLN A 53 0.57 -18.35 18.06
N THR A 54 0.70 -19.51 18.70
CA THR A 54 1.69 -19.66 19.78
C THR A 54 3.08 -19.79 19.18
N LEU A 55 4.06 -19.07 19.74
CA LEU A 55 5.45 -19.16 19.29
C LEU A 55 6.01 -20.58 19.52
N PHE A 56 6.58 -21.17 18.46
CA PHE A 56 7.32 -22.43 18.53
C PHE A 56 8.82 -22.23 18.20
N LYS A 57 9.67 -23.23 18.48
CA LYS A 57 11.11 -23.17 18.19
C LYS A 57 11.36 -23.17 16.68
N GLY A 58 12.26 -22.32 16.22
CA GLY A 58 12.54 -22.09 14.80
C GLY A 58 11.79 -20.89 14.22
N ASN A 59 11.75 -20.81 12.89
CA ASN A 59 11.26 -19.65 12.14
C ASN A 59 9.74 -19.69 11.90
N GLN A 60 9.12 -18.52 12.02
CA GLN A 60 7.71 -18.25 11.76
C GLN A 60 7.61 -16.93 11.01
N SER A 61 7.29 -16.99 9.72
CA SER A 61 7.35 -15.83 8.84
C SER A 61 6.07 -15.59 8.05
N ILE A 62 5.89 -14.34 7.69
CA ILE A 62 4.93 -13.86 6.68
C ILE A 62 5.72 -13.00 5.70
N GLU A 63 5.38 -13.05 4.43
CA GLU A 63 6.18 -12.39 3.42
C GLU A 63 5.40 -12.12 2.14
N SER A 64 5.91 -11.21 1.33
CA SER A 64 5.49 -11.06 -0.06
C SER A 64 6.68 -11.09 -1.02
N LYS A 65 6.44 -11.74 -2.16
CA LYS A 65 7.36 -11.92 -3.31
C LYS A 65 6.69 -11.50 -4.62
N ARG A 66 5.73 -10.58 -4.54
CA ARG A 66 4.75 -10.27 -5.60
C ARG A 66 4.95 -8.89 -6.24
N GLY A 67 6.02 -8.19 -5.88
CA GLY A 67 6.28 -6.79 -6.24
C GLY A 67 5.50 -5.78 -5.41
N ALA A 68 4.62 -6.25 -4.51
CA ALA A 68 3.80 -5.44 -3.63
C ALA A 68 3.67 -6.11 -2.25
N SER A 69 3.29 -5.37 -1.22
CA SER A 69 3.01 -5.91 0.13
C SER A 69 1.99 -7.07 0.08
N SER A 70 1.04 -6.97 -0.85
CA SER A 70 0.06 -7.98 -1.24
C SER A 70 -1.18 -8.09 -0.36
N PRO A 71 -2.30 -8.52 -0.93
CA PRO A 71 -3.50 -8.82 -0.16
C PRO A 71 -3.29 -10.03 0.79
N GLN A 72 -2.42 -10.99 0.45
CA GLN A 72 -2.26 -12.21 1.25
C GLN A 72 -1.59 -12.00 2.62
N HIS A 73 -0.72 -11.00 2.74
CA HIS A 73 -0.03 -10.67 4.00
C HIS A 73 0.20 -9.16 4.12
N ASN A 74 -0.17 -8.57 5.26
CA ASN A 74 0.17 -7.18 5.58
C ASN A 74 1.59 -7.09 6.19
N PRO A 75 2.41 -6.06 5.88
CA PRO A 75 3.70 -5.75 6.54
C PRO A 75 3.54 -5.28 8.00
N PHE A 76 2.83 -6.07 8.80
CA PHE A 76 2.58 -5.85 10.22
C PHE A 76 2.62 -7.18 10.97
N LEU A 77 3.30 -7.19 12.12
CA LEU A 77 3.22 -8.27 13.09
C LEU A 77 3.13 -7.72 14.50
N ALA A 78 2.59 -8.51 15.42
CA ALA A 78 2.60 -8.18 16.83
C ALA A 78 3.04 -9.37 17.69
N LEU A 79 3.91 -9.09 18.68
CA LEU A 79 4.23 -10.02 19.77
C LEU A 79 3.35 -9.72 20.96
N LEU A 80 2.65 -10.74 21.43
CA LEU A 80 1.57 -10.60 22.39
C LEU A 80 1.89 -11.40 23.65
N ARG A 81 1.54 -10.90 24.83
CA ARG A 81 1.45 -11.78 26.01
C ARG A 81 0.31 -12.79 25.86
N LYS A 82 0.45 -13.94 26.52
CA LYS A 82 -0.51 -15.06 26.44
C LYS A 82 -1.94 -14.68 26.74
N ASP A 83 -2.13 -13.75 27.68
CA ASP A 83 -3.42 -13.31 28.21
C ASP A 83 -3.68 -11.85 27.83
N VAL A 84 -3.21 -11.41 26.66
CA VAL A 84 -3.54 -10.06 26.17
C VAL A 84 -5.01 -9.98 25.78
N GLY A 85 -5.64 -8.84 26.07
CA GLY A 85 -6.96 -8.47 25.55
C GLY A 85 -6.93 -7.11 24.83
N GLU A 86 -8.11 -6.62 24.46
CA GLU A 86 -8.24 -5.30 23.83
C GLU A 86 -7.83 -4.14 24.76
N GLN A 87 -7.96 -4.33 26.07
CA GLN A 87 -7.81 -3.26 27.07
C GLN A 87 -6.74 -3.55 28.13
N TYR A 88 -6.05 -4.69 28.03
CA TYR A 88 -5.06 -5.11 29.01
C TYR A 88 -3.99 -6.03 28.41
N GLY A 89 -2.82 -6.06 29.03
CA GLY A 89 -1.70 -6.92 28.65
C GLY A 89 -0.67 -6.21 27.77
N GLU A 90 0.52 -6.80 27.69
CA GLU A 90 1.64 -6.22 26.95
C GLU A 90 1.65 -6.65 25.48
N VAL A 91 1.93 -5.70 24.60
CA VAL A 91 2.01 -5.87 23.15
C VAL A 91 3.20 -5.10 22.59
N TYR A 92 3.95 -5.74 21.71
CA TYR A 92 4.90 -5.08 20.80
C TYR A 92 4.38 -5.22 19.38
N GLY A 93 3.99 -4.11 18.75
CA GLY A 93 3.60 -4.08 17.33
C GLY A 93 4.74 -3.57 16.48
N ILE A 94 4.92 -4.14 15.28
CA ILE A 94 5.95 -3.74 14.32
C ILE A 94 5.31 -3.63 12.95
N ASN A 95 5.51 -2.50 12.27
CA ASN A 95 5.00 -2.22 10.92
C ASN A 95 6.13 -1.71 10.02
N LEU A 96 6.13 -2.07 8.74
CA LEU A 96 7.13 -1.60 7.78
C LEU A 96 6.50 -0.55 6.85
N VAL A 97 7.11 0.63 6.77
CA VAL A 97 6.71 1.70 5.83
C VAL A 97 7.27 1.38 4.45
N TYR A 98 6.69 0.36 3.80
CA TYR A 98 7.12 -0.13 2.49
C TYR A 98 5.99 -0.87 1.79
N SER A 99 5.84 -0.65 0.48
CA SER A 99 4.75 -1.22 -0.32
C SER A 99 5.19 -2.35 -1.25
N GLY A 100 6.48 -2.72 -1.27
CA GLY A 100 7.03 -3.77 -2.12
C GLY A 100 7.11 -5.14 -1.45
N ASN A 101 8.05 -5.96 -1.91
CA ASN A 101 8.34 -7.26 -1.30
C ASN A 101 8.89 -7.08 0.12
N PHE A 102 8.20 -7.65 1.11
CA PHE A 102 8.62 -7.58 2.52
C PHE A 102 8.80 -8.98 3.12
N PHE A 103 9.58 -9.04 4.18
CA PHE A 103 9.76 -10.23 5.01
C PHE A 103 9.64 -9.85 6.48
N ALA A 104 8.79 -10.59 7.19
CA ALA A 104 8.54 -10.47 8.62
C ALA A 104 8.71 -11.85 9.25
N ASN A 105 9.64 -12.00 10.18
CA ASN A 105 9.94 -13.28 10.81
C ASN A 105 10.08 -13.15 12.32
N VAL A 106 9.65 -14.19 13.02
CA VAL A 106 10.00 -14.43 14.41
C VAL A 106 10.70 -15.78 14.52
N GLU A 107 11.95 -15.75 14.95
CA GLU A 107 12.73 -16.95 15.26
C GLU A 107 12.73 -17.16 16.78
N VAL A 108 12.47 -18.39 17.22
CA VAL A 108 12.72 -18.78 18.62
C VAL A 108 13.85 -19.78 18.69
N ASP A 109 14.93 -19.40 19.35
CA ASP A 109 16.16 -20.19 19.43
C ASP A 109 16.05 -21.38 20.42
N GLN A 110 17.15 -22.13 20.56
CA GLN A 110 17.26 -23.25 21.50
C GLN A 110 17.13 -22.85 22.97
N TYR A 111 17.42 -21.58 23.30
CA TYR A 111 17.39 -21.00 24.64
C TYR A 111 16.08 -20.27 24.97
N ASP A 112 15.06 -20.43 24.12
CA ASP A 112 13.76 -19.80 24.32
C ASP A 112 13.85 -18.25 24.31
N THR A 113 14.63 -17.71 23.37
CA THR A 113 14.69 -16.28 23.05
C THR A 113 14.03 -16.03 21.71
N ALA A 114 13.14 -15.03 21.64
CA ALA A 114 12.51 -14.63 20.39
C ALA A 114 13.28 -13.46 19.75
N ARG A 115 13.61 -13.61 18.46
CA ARG A 115 14.17 -12.55 17.61
C ARG A 115 13.15 -12.20 16.53
N VAL A 116 12.89 -10.91 16.36
CA VAL A 116 12.04 -10.40 15.26
C VAL A 116 12.90 -9.76 14.19
N THR A 117 12.54 -10.00 12.92
CA THR A 117 13.15 -9.35 11.76
C THR A 117 12.03 -8.84 10.84
N MET A 118 12.16 -7.59 10.38
CA MET A 118 11.20 -6.95 9.47
C MET A 118 11.98 -6.08 8.49
N GLY A 119 11.74 -6.24 7.19
CA GLY A 119 12.41 -5.44 6.16
C GLY A 119 12.05 -5.87 4.73
N ILE A 120 12.88 -5.46 3.78
CA ILE A 120 12.78 -5.90 2.37
C ILE A 120 12.97 -7.42 2.32
N ASN A 121 12.17 -8.11 1.51
CA ASN A 121 12.31 -9.55 1.32
C ASN A 121 13.65 -9.86 0.64
N PRO A 122 14.49 -10.75 1.19
CA PRO A 122 15.75 -11.15 0.54
C PRO A 122 15.55 -11.96 -0.75
N PHE A 123 14.37 -12.53 -0.98
CA PHE A 123 14.06 -13.23 -2.22
C PHE A 123 14.10 -12.28 -3.42
N ASP A 124 14.97 -12.57 -4.38
CA ASP A 124 15.21 -11.79 -5.60
C ASP A 124 15.50 -10.30 -5.35
N PHE A 125 16.11 -9.98 -4.20
CA PHE A 125 16.61 -8.64 -3.89
C PHE A 125 18.14 -8.62 -3.91
N SER A 126 18.71 -7.73 -4.71
CA SER A 126 20.14 -7.43 -4.72
C SER A 126 20.32 -5.95 -5.05
N TRP A 127 21.25 -5.30 -4.37
CA TRP A 127 21.55 -3.89 -4.57
C TRP A 127 23.06 -3.73 -4.74
N LEU A 128 23.48 -3.29 -5.93
CA LEU A 128 24.87 -2.96 -6.21
C LEU A 128 25.20 -1.61 -5.57
N LEU A 129 26.32 -1.51 -4.87
CA LEU A 129 26.88 -0.26 -4.37
C LEU A 129 28.28 -0.08 -4.94
N GLU A 130 28.43 0.92 -5.80
CA GLU A 130 29.73 1.38 -6.26
C GLU A 130 30.43 2.21 -5.16
N PRO A 131 31.77 2.41 -5.24
CA PRO A 131 32.49 3.19 -4.25
C PRO A 131 31.91 4.59 -4.03
N GLY A 132 31.51 4.88 -2.79
CA GLY A 132 30.91 6.16 -2.40
C GLY A 132 29.38 6.20 -2.44
N GLU A 133 28.73 5.14 -2.92
CA GLU A 133 27.27 5.01 -2.87
C GLU A 133 26.79 4.51 -1.50
N ALA A 134 25.51 4.72 -1.22
CA ALA A 134 24.84 4.28 0.00
C ALA A 134 23.47 3.69 -0.31
N PHE A 135 23.02 2.76 0.52
CA PHE A 135 21.68 2.19 0.47
C PHE A 135 20.91 2.53 1.74
N GLN A 136 19.70 3.07 1.59
CA GLN A 136 18.79 3.36 2.70
C GLN A 136 17.66 2.34 2.71
N THR A 137 17.51 1.62 3.83
CA THR A 137 16.38 0.69 4.02
C THR A 137 15.09 1.47 4.28
N PRO A 138 13.91 0.87 4.03
CA PRO A 138 12.64 1.38 4.53
C PRO A 138 12.62 1.46 6.06
N GLU A 139 11.76 2.30 6.61
CA GLU A 139 11.62 2.48 8.05
C GLU A 139 10.72 1.39 8.66
N ALA A 140 11.19 0.75 9.73
CA ALA A 140 10.37 -0.08 10.59
C ALA A 140 9.89 0.73 11.80
N VAL A 141 8.58 0.75 12.02
CA VAL A 141 7.94 1.47 13.11
C VAL A 141 7.57 0.47 14.20
N MET A 142 8.09 0.70 15.41
CA MET A 142 7.87 -0.17 16.57
C MET A 142 7.05 0.55 17.64
N VAL A 143 6.06 -0.15 18.20
CA VAL A 143 5.18 0.36 19.25
C VAL A 143 5.11 -0.64 20.38
N TYR A 144 5.17 -0.15 21.61
CA TYR A 144 4.85 -0.92 22.82
C TYR A 144 3.55 -0.39 23.45
N SER A 145 2.72 -1.30 23.96
CA SER A 145 1.52 -0.98 24.75
C SER A 145 1.43 -1.94 25.94
N GLY A 146 1.20 -1.39 27.14
CA GLY A 146 0.79 -2.17 28.32
C GLY A 146 -0.75 -2.23 28.50
N GLU A 147 -1.50 -1.56 27.63
CA GLU A 147 -2.96 -1.41 27.68
C GLU A 147 -3.67 -2.32 26.66
N GLY A 148 -3.03 -3.43 26.29
CA GLY A 148 -3.55 -4.37 25.30
C GLY A 148 -3.48 -3.87 23.86
N LEU A 149 -4.20 -4.58 22.99
CA LEU A 149 -4.25 -4.34 21.53
C LEU A 149 -4.84 -2.97 21.19
N GLY A 150 -5.88 -2.54 21.90
CA GLY A 150 -6.48 -1.22 21.70
C GLY A 150 -5.49 -0.09 21.97
N GLY A 151 -4.65 -0.22 23.01
CA GLY A 151 -3.58 0.74 23.29
C GLY A 151 -2.56 0.83 22.14
N MET A 152 -2.11 -0.31 21.63
CA MET A 152 -1.20 -0.37 20.48
C MET A 152 -1.81 0.31 19.25
N SER A 153 -3.06 -0.02 18.90
CA SER A 153 -3.75 0.56 17.75
C SER A 153 -3.87 2.08 17.88
N ARG A 154 -4.28 2.60 19.04
CA ARG A 154 -4.38 4.06 19.28
C ARG A 154 -3.02 4.77 19.11
N ILE A 155 -1.92 4.15 19.54
CA ILE A 155 -0.58 4.70 19.35
C ILE A 155 -0.24 4.78 17.86
N TYR A 156 -0.44 3.69 17.11
CA TYR A 156 -0.23 3.68 15.65
C TYR A 156 -1.08 4.72 14.93
N HIS A 157 -2.38 4.77 15.21
CA HIS A 157 -3.27 5.75 14.59
C HIS A 157 -2.84 7.18 14.88
N LYS A 158 -2.45 7.49 16.12
CA LYS A 158 -1.93 8.82 16.47
C LYS A 158 -0.63 9.11 15.72
N LEU A 159 0.31 8.18 15.71
CA LEU A 159 1.61 8.34 15.04
C LEU A 159 1.42 8.58 13.54
N TYR A 160 0.73 7.68 12.82
CA TYR A 160 0.57 7.78 11.38
C TYR A 160 -0.26 8.98 10.96
N ARG A 161 -1.34 9.30 11.68
CA ARG A 161 -2.11 10.51 11.40
C ARG A 161 -1.28 11.77 11.57
N THR A 162 -0.32 11.82 12.51
CA THR A 162 0.42 13.06 12.81
C THR A 162 1.80 13.16 12.17
N ARG A 163 2.41 12.04 11.79
CA ARG A 163 3.81 11.96 11.34
C ARG A 163 4.02 11.27 9.99
N LEU A 164 3.04 10.53 9.47
CA LEU A 164 3.18 9.81 8.19
C LEU A 164 2.22 10.34 7.12
N CYS A 165 0.93 10.45 7.42
CA CYS A 165 -0.06 11.02 6.50
C CYS A 165 0.27 12.49 6.19
N ARG A 166 0.17 12.84 4.90
CA ARG A 166 0.56 14.16 4.37
C ARG A 166 -0.63 14.90 3.75
N GLY A 167 -0.43 16.18 3.48
CA GLY A 167 -1.37 17.02 2.76
C GLY A 167 -2.56 17.48 3.60
N VAL A 168 -3.42 18.29 2.97
CA VAL A 168 -4.61 18.88 3.60
C VAL A 168 -5.61 17.79 4.05
N HIS A 169 -5.70 16.68 3.32
CA HIS A 169 -6.62 15.57 3.60
C HIS A 169 -6.29 14.77 4.87
N ARG A 170 -5.19 15.07 5.55
CA ARG A 170 -4.85 14.46 6.84
C ARG A 170 -5.91 14.75 7.90
N ASP A 171 -6.30 16.02 8.00
CA ASP A 171 -7.19 16.55 9.05
C ASP A 171 -8.59 16.92 8.54
N MET A 172 -8.83 16.85 7.23
CA MET A 172 -10.16 17.06 6.65
C MET A 172 -11.02 15.80 6.76
N GLU A 173 -12.32 16.00 6.94
CA GLU A 173 -13.32 14.96 6.73
C GLU A 173 -13.29 14.54 5.25
N ARG A 174 -13.47 13.24 4.98
CA ARG A 174 -13.47 12.71 3.61
C ARG A 174 -14.90 12.73 3.08
N PRO A 175 -15.12 13.11 1.81
CA PRO A 175 -16.46 13.20 1.26
C PRO A 175 -17.12 11.81 1.17
N VAL A 176 -18.43 11.77 1.41
CA VAL A 176 -19.26 10.64 1.03
C VAL A 176 -19.33 10.60 -0.50
N LEU A 177 -18.93 9.46 -1.07
CA LEU A 177 -18.79 9.33 -2.52
C LEU A 177 -19.72 8.28 -3.12
N VAL A 178 -20.06 8.47 -4.38
CA VAL A 178 -20.57 7.44 -5.29
C VAL A 178 -19.49 7.07 -6.30
N ASN A 179 -19.39 5.79 -6.62
CA ASN A 179 -18.50 5.28 -7.66
C ASN A 179 -19.31 4.42 -8.63
N ASN A 180 -19.18 4.65 -9.94
CA ASN A 180 -20.03 3.99 -10.93
C ASN A 180 -19.61 2.55 -11.29
N TRP A 181 -18.52 2.01 -10.74
CA TRP A 181 -17.96 0.70 -11.11
C TRP A 181 -18.99 -0.42 -11.08
N GLU A 182 -19.58 -0.75 -9.92
CA GLU A 182 -20.58 -1.82 -9.85
C GLU A 182 -21.95 -1.41 -10.42
N GLY A 183 -22.19 -0.10 -10.58
CA GLY A 183 -23.42 0.43 -11.14
C GLY A 183 -23.50 0.32 -12.66
N THR A 184 -22.36 0.33 -13.35
CA THR A 184 -22.31 0.40 -14.82
C THR A 184 -21.24 -0.48 -15.47
N TYR A 185 -20.22 -0.89 -14.71
CA TYR A 185 -18.97 -1.43 -15.24
C TYR A 185 -18.48 -0.54 -16.41
N PHE A 186 -18.18 -1.14 -17.56
CA PHE A 186 -17.74 -0.42 -18.75
C PHE A 186 -18.89 0.19 -19.57
N ASP A 187 -20.15 -0.13 -19.28
CA ASP A 187 -21.32 0.32 -20.04
C ASP A 187 -21.86 1.65 -19.50
N PHE A 188 -21.16 2.74 -19.85
CA PHE A 188 -21.59 4.09 -19.52
C PHE A 188 -21.36 5.08 -20.66
N THR A 189 -22.12 6.18 -20.59
CA THR A 189 -21.97 7.40 -21.38
C THR A 189 -21.96 8.60 -20.45
N ALA A 190 -21.55 9.78 -20.93
CA ALA A 190 -21.60 11.02 -20.13
C ALA A 190 -22.98 11.26 -19.49
N ASP A 191 -24.07 11.08 -20.26
CA ASP A 191 -25.44 11.29 -19.77
C ASP A 191 -25.86 10.28 -18.70
N LYS A 192 -25.42 9.02 -18.80
CA LYS A 192 -25.71 8.00 -17.78
C LYS A 192 -25.03 8.36 -16.47
N ILE A 193 -23.79 8.86 -16.53
CA ILE A 193 -23.04 9.29 -15.34
C ILE A 193 -23.67 10.53 -14.71
N GLU A 194 -24.08 11.53 -15.50
CA GLU A 194 -24.79 12.70 -14.98
C GLU A 194 -26.12 12.30 -14.30
N GLN A 195 -26.88 11.37 -14.89
CA GLN A 195 -28.13 10.89 -14.29
C GLN A 195 -27.91 10.19 -12.94
N ILE A 196 -26.81 9.45 -12.78
CA ILE A 196 -26.41 8.90 -11.48
C ILE A 196 -26.10 10.05 -10.54
N ALA A 197 -25.25 10.99 -10.94
CA ALA A 197 -24.88 12.14 -10.13
C ALA A 197 -26.07 12.95 -9.62
N ALA A 198 -27.04 13.22 -10.49
CA ALA A 198 -28.23 13.99 -10.15
C ALA A 198 -29.04 13.31 -9.03
N LYS A 199 -29.22 11.99 -9.11
CA LYS A 199 -29.94 11.23 -8.07
C LYS A 199 -29.15 11.14 -6.76
N GLU A 200 -27.84 10.95 -6.85
CA GLU A 200 -26.97 10.85 -5.67
C GLU A 200 -26.86 12.21 -4.96
N SER A 201 -26.91 13.31 -5.71
CA SER A 201 -27.00 14.66 -5.17
C SER A 201 -28.25 14.86 -4.31
N GLU A 202 -29.40 14.30 -4.70
CA GLU A 202 -30.67 14.44 -3.97
C GLU A 202 -30.60 13.83 -2.56
N ILE A 203 -29.71 12.84 -2.35
CA ILE A 203 -29.50 12.19 -1.05
C ILE A 203 -28.25 12.68 -0.31
N GLY A 204 -27.58 13.72 -0.84
CA GLY A 204 -26.46 14.39 -0.17
C GLY A 204 -25.08 13.75 -0.40
N VAL A 205 -24.89 12.97 -1.46
CA VAL A 205 -23.55 12.53 -1.88
C VAL A 205 -22.72 13.74 -2.33
N GLU A 206 -21.45 13.77 -1.93
CA GLU A 206 -20.57 14.93 -2.07
C GLU A 206 -19.56 14.79 -3.21
N LEU A 207 -19.26 13.57 -3.65
CA LEU A 207 -18.24 13.27 -4.66
C LEU A 207 -18.73 12.16 -5.59
N LEU A 208 -18.65 12.38 -6.90
CA LEU A 208 -18.76 11.32 -7.90
C LEU A 208 -17.38 10.91 -8.41
N VAL A 209 -17.09 9.61 -8.36
CA VAL A 209 -15.88 9.01 -8.91
C VAL A 209 -16.23 8.29 -10.20
N LEU A 210 -15.69 8.78 -11.33
CA LEU A 210 -15.73 8.08 -12.60
C LEU A 210 -14.66 6.98 -12.61
N ASP A 211 -15.10 5.72 -12.64
CA ASP A 211 -14.25 4.54 -12.57
C ASP A 211 -13.74 4.07 -13.96
N ASP A 212 -13.19 2.84 -14.03
CA ASP A 212 -12.56 2.27 -15.24
C ASP A 212 -13.45 2.39 -16.49
N GLY A 213 -12.84 2.67 -17.65
CA GLY A 213 -13.51 2.73 -18.95
C GLY A 213 -13.57 4.10 -19.63
N TRP A 214 -13.07 5.17 -19.02
CA TRP A 214 -13.14 6.54 -19.58
C TRP A 214 -12.07 6.86 -20.64
N PHE A 215 -11.06 6.01 -20.78
CA PHE A 215 -9.85 6.24 -21.58
C PHE A 215 -9.72 5.26 -22.76
N GLY A 216 -8.86 5.60 -23.71
CA GLY A 216 -8.51 4.76 -24.86
C GLY A 216 -9.75 4.21 -25.58
N LYS A 217 -9.80 2.88 -25.71
CA LYS A 217 -10.96 2.11 -26.20
C LYS A 217 -11.45 1.12 -25.15
N ARG A 218 -11.37 1.51 -23.87
CA ARG A 218 -11.63 0.67 -22.70
C ARG A 218 -13.14 0.37 -22.53
N ASN A 219 -13.63 -0.58 -23.33
CA ASN A 219 -15.00 -1.09 -23.29
C ASN A 219 -15.13 -2.42 -22.53
N ASP A 220 -13.99 -3.03 -22.21
CA ASP A 220 -13.84 -4.18 -21.34
C ASP A 220 -12.46 -4.12 -20.64
N ASP A 221 -12.11 -5.15 -19.88
CA ASP A 221 -10.84 -5.21 -19.14
C ASP A 221 -9.67 -5.81 -19.95
N LYS A 222 -9.76 -5.86 -21.28
CA LYS A 222 -8.79 -6.57 -22.14
C LYS A 222 -7.87 -5.67 -22.96
N SER A 223 -8.11 -4.38 -23.00
CA SER A 223 -7.35 -3.43 -23.83
C SER A 223 -7.09 -2.10 -23.12
N SER A 224 -6.33 -1.22 -23.76
CA SER A 224 -6.19 0.20 -23.44
C SER A 224 -5.46 0.57 -22.14
N GLN A 225 -5.05 -0.36 -21.27
CA GLN A 225 -4.14 0.03 -20.18
C GLN A 225 -2.86 0.62 -20.76
N GLY A 226 -2.46 1.78 -20.25
CA GLY A 226 -1.34 2.58 -20.76
C GLY A 226 -1.75 3.73 -21.69
N ASP A 227 -2.99 3.75 -22.19
CA ASP A 227 -3.49 4.77 -23.14
C ASP A 227 -4.34 5.82 -22.41
N TRP A 228 -3.71 6.74 -21.67
CA TRP A 228 -4.41 7.70 -20.80
C TRP A 228 -4.92 8.95 -21.53
N PHE A 229 -5.74 8.75 -22.57
CA PHE A 229 -6.46 9.82 -23.27
C PHE A 229 -7.96 9.53 -23.31
N VAL A 230 -8.79 10.58 -23.32
CA VAL A 230 -10.25 10.47 -23.19
C VAL A 230 -10.88 9.67 -24.34
N ASN A 231 -11.72 8.69 -24.01
CA ASN A 231 -12.55 7.98 -24.96
C ASN A 231 -13.73 8.87 -25.41
N ARG A 232 -13.57 9.53 -26.56
CA ARG A 232 -14.57 10.44 -27.15
C ARG A 232 -15.82 9.74 -27.68
N GLU A 233 -15.84 8.41 -27.81
CA GLU A 233 -17.08 7.70 -28.15
C GLU A 233 -18.03 7.63 -26.95
N LYS A 234 -17.48 7.48 -25.74
CA LYS A 234 -18.25 7.48 -24.47
C LYS A 234 -18.50 8.88 -23.93
N LEU A 235 -17.51 9.76 -24.11
CA LEU A 235 -17.47 11.13 -23.60
C LEU A 235 -17.22 12.12 -24.75
N PRO A 236 -18.20 12.36 -25.65
CA PRO A 236 -18.01 13.17 -26.86
C PRO A 236 -17.41 14.54 -26.58
N ASP A 237 -17.95 15.23 -25.58
CA ASP A 237 -17.53 16.59 -25.22
C ASP A 237 -16.33 16.60 -24.26
N GLY A 238 -15.95 15.45 -23.69
CA GLY A 238 -14.72 15.26 -22.92
C GLY A 238 -14.94 15.10 -21.42
N LEU A 239 -13.83 14.98 -20.69
CA LEU A 239 -13.87 14.88 -19.22
C LEU A 239 -14.17 16.22 -18.55
N ASP A 240 -13.73 17.33 -19.15
CA ASP A 240 -13.97 18.69 -18.68
C ASP A 240 -15.45 19.06 -18.72
N ASP A 241 -16.16 18.70 -19.80
CA ASP A 241 -17.62 18.85 -19.89
C ASP A 241 -18.32 18.04 -18.79
N LEU A 242 -18.03 16.74 -18.70
CA LEU A 242 -18.64 15.87 -17.70
C LEU A 242 -18.37 16.39 -16.28
N ALA A 243 -17.12 16.69 -15.94
CA ALA A 243 -16.78 17.23 -14.63
C ALA A 243 -17.51 18.56 -14.35
N GLY A 244 -17.66 19.42 -15.38
CA GLY A 244 -18.45 20.65 -15.31
C GLY A 244 -19.92 20.40 -14.97
N ARG A 245 -20.56 19.43 -15.64
CA ARG A 245 -21.95 19.02 -15.37
C ARG A 245 -22.12 18.49 -13.95
N ILE A 246 -21.20 17.65 -13.50
CA ILE A 246 -21.19 17.09 -12.13
C ILE A 246 -21.04 18.21 -11.08
N ASN A 247 -20.13 19.15 -11.30
CA ASN A 247 -19.93 20.29 -10.42
C ASN A 247 -21.17 21.22 -10.37
N GLN A 248 -21.91 21.38 -11.47
CA GLN A 248 -23.16 22.16 -11.50
C GLN A 248 -24.28 21.52 -10.67
N LEU A 249 -24.24 20.20 -10.47
CA LEU A 249 -25.11 19.48 -9.55
C LEU A 249 -24.67 19.59 -8.09
N GLY A 250 -23.51 20.21 -7.82
CA GLY A 250 -22.97 20.42 -6.48
C GLY A 250 -22.12 19.28 -5.95
N LEU A 251 -21.81 18.25 -6.76
CA LEU A 251 -20.86 17.20 -6.39
C LEU A 251 -19.44 17.56 -6.85
N GLN A 252 -18.45 17.09 -6.11
CA GLN A 252 -17.07 17.03 -6.55
C GLN A 252 -16.88 15.95 -7.62
N PHE A 253 -15.81 16.06 -8.42
CA PHE A 253 -15.45 15.07 -9.43
C PHE A 253 -14.12 14.37 -9.11
N GLY A 254 -14.14 13.05 -9.18
CA GLY A 254 -12.98 12.18 -9.01
C GLY A 254 -12.81 11.21 -10.18
N LEU A 255 -11.59 10.73 -10.39
CA LEU A 255 -11.24 9.90 -11.55
C LEU A 255 -10.39 8.69 -11.15
N TRP A 256 -10.60 7.57 -11.83
CA TRP A 256 -9.81 6.35 -11.67
C TRP A 256 -8.61 6.29 -12.61
N PHE A 257 -7.51 5.75 -12.11
CA PHE A 257 -6.29 5.42 -12.88
C PHE A 257 -5.70 4.09 -12.39
N GLU A 258 -4.97 3.40 -13.26
CA GLU A 258 -4.11 2.23 -12.94
C GLU A 258 -2.78 2.35 -13.70
N PRO A 259 -1.92 3.31 -13.30
CA PRO A 259 -0.79 3.76 -14.11
C PRO A 259 0.33 2.73 -14.27
N GLU A 260 0.42 1.75 -13.36
CA GLU A 260 1.46 0.70 -13.38
C GLU A 260 1.25 -0.36 -14.48
N MET A 261 0.13 -0.33 -15.22
CA MET A 261 -0.26 -1.39 -16.13
C MET A 261 -0.23 -0.99 -17.60
N VAL A 262 -0.04 -1.99 -18.45
CA VAL A 262 -0.14 -1.86 -19.90
C VAL A 262 -0.84 -3.07 -20.51
N SER A 263 -1.75 -2.84 -21.46
CA SER A 263 -2.42 -3.91 -22.21
C SER A 263 -1.64 -4.24 -23.48
N GLU A 264 -1.61 -5.50 -23.89
CA GLU A 264 -0.99 -5.87 -25.18
C GLU A 264 -1.73 -5.21 -26.37
N ASP A 265 -3.03 -5.02 -26.24
CA ASP A 265 -3.83 -4.17 -27.14
C ASP A 265 -3.94 -2.75 -26.57
N SER A 266 -2.87 -1.97 -26.73
CA SER A 266 -2.80 -0.53 -26.43
C SER A 266 -1.87 0.16 -27.43
N GLU A 267 -2.00 1.47 -27.61
CA GLU A 267 -1.07 2.28 -28.41
C GLU A 267 0.31 2.26 -27.76
N LEU A 268 0.37 2.46 -26.44
CA LEU A 268 1.62 2.44 -25.67
C LEU A 268 2.43 1.15 -25.91
N TYR A 269 1.78 -0.01 -25.86
CA TYR A 269 2.48 -1.29 -26.07
C TYR A 269 2.93 -1.52 -27.50
N ARG A 270 2.16 -1.03 -28.49
CA ARG A 270 2.56 -1.12 -29.91
C ARG A 270 3.82 -0.31 -30.18
N ASP A 271 3.91 0.87 -29.58
CA ASP A 271 5.05 1.77 -29.74
C ASP A 271 6.25 1.34 -28.89
N HIS A 272 5.98 0.82 -27.69
CA HIS A 272 6.99 0.47 -26.71
C HIS A 272 6.76 -0.92 -26.09
N PRO A 273 6.88 -2.01 -26.88
CA PRO A 273 6.63 -3.36 -26.38
C PRO A 273 7.66 -3.78 -25.31
N ASP A 274 8.82 -3.13 -25.21
CA ASP A 274 9.86 -3.41 -24.23
C ASP A 274 9.64 -2.73 -22.87
N TRP A 275 8.66 -1.82 -22.74
CA TRP A 275 8.42 -1.07 -21.50
C TRP A 275 7.73 -1.87 -20.40
N CYS A 276 7.19 -3.06 -20.69
CA CYS A 276 6.69 -3.95 -19.65
C CYS A 276 7.80 -4.82 -19.04
N ILE A 277 7.66 -5.18 -17.76
CA ILE A 277 8.51 -6.16 -17.10
C ILE A 277 8.43 -7.49 -17.87
N HIS A 278 9.58 -7.95 -18.38
CA HIS A 278 9.66 -9.22 -19.08
C HIS A 278 11.08 -9.78 -19.04
N VAL A 279 11.20 -11.09 -19.24
CA VAL A 279 12.47 -11.76 -19.49
C VAL A 279 12.59 -12.01 -20.99
N LYS A 280 13.73 -11.62 -21.58
CA LYS A 280 14.01 -11.85 -23.00
C LYS A 280 13.81 -13.34 -23.35
N ASP A 281 13.19 -13.60 -24.50
CA ASP A 281 12.90 -14.93 -25.03
C ASP A 281 11.96 -15.80 -24.15
N ARG A 282 11.30 -15.20 -23.15
CA ARG A 282 10.23 -15.84 -22.37
C ARG A 282 8.87 -15.30 -22.77
N ARG A 283 7.85 -16.16 -22.68
CA ARG A 283 6.46 -15.75 -22.84
C ARG A 283 6.07 -14.76 -21.73
N ARG A 284 5.32 -13.73 -22.10
CA ARG A 284 4.73 -12.76 -21.16
C ARG A 284 3.54 -13.40 -20.43
N THR A 285 3.56 -13.32 -19.10
CA THR A 285 2.48 -13.83 -18.25
C THR A 285 1.48 -12.71 -18.00
N THR A 286 0.27 -12.87 -18.54
CA THR A 286 -0.83 -11.94 -18.30
C THR A 286 -1.66 -12.35 -17.08
N SER A 287 -2.20 -11.36 -16.39
CA SER A 287 -3.20 -11.51 -15.34
C SER A 287 -4.18 -10.37 -15.55
N ARG A 288 -5.49 -10.67 -15.56
CA ARG A 288 -6.53 -9.72 -16.00
C ARG A 288 -6.19 -9.07 -17.37
N SER A 289 -5.68 -9.87 -18.31
CA SER A 289 -5.36 -9.43 -19.69
C SER A 289 -4.39 -8.24 -19.83
N GLN A 290 -3.65 -7.91 -18.78
CA GLN A 290 -2.69 -6.79 -18.76
C GLN A 290 -1.30 -7.27 -18.34
N LEU A 291 -0.30 -6.41 -18.48
CA LEU A 291 1.11 -6.56 -18.08
C LEU A 291 1.49 -5.40 -17.14
N VAL A 292 2.63 -5.51 -16.47
CA VAL A 292 3.14 -4.47 -15.56
C VAL A 292 4.22 -3.66 -16.28
N LEU A 293 4.13 -2.33 -16.23
CA LEU A 293 5.16 -1.42 -16.73
C LEU A 293 6.42 -1.48 -15.84
N ASP A 294 7.58 -1.33 -16.47
CA ASP A 294 8.87 -1.32 -15.79
C ASP A 294 9.20 0.09 -15.28
N PHE A 295 8.72 0.40 -14.08
CA PHE A 295 8.98 1.67 -13.41
C PHE A 295 10.42 1.78 -12.83
N SER A 296 11.30 0.81 -13.08
CA SER A 296 12.74 1.01 -12.84
C SER A 296 13.39 1.91 -13.90
N ARG A 297 12.70 2.10 -15.03
CA ARG A 297 13.16 2.89 -16.17
C ARG A 297 12.61 4.31 -16.12
N LYS A 298 13.50 5.30 -16.19
CA LYS A 298 13.14 6.72 -16.06
C LYS A 298 12.17 7.16 -17.14
N GLU A 299 12.41 6.74 -18.38
CA GLU A 299 11.58 7.09 -19.54
C GLU A 299 10.14 6.59 -19.43
N VAL A 300 9.92 5.44 -18.79
CA VAL A 300 8.58 4.90 -18.53
C VAL A 300 7.86 5.74 -17.50
N CYS A 301 8.54 6.06 -16.39
CA CYS A 301 8.00 6.94 -15.35
C CYS A 301 7.66 8.32 -15.90
N ASP A 302 8.56 8.94 -16.67
CA ASP A 302 8.36 10.26 -17.24
C ASP A 302 7.13 10.29 -18.17
N ALA A 303 7.00 9.31 -19.07
CA ALA A 303 5.88 9.24 -20.02
C ALA A 303 4.53 9.06 -19.31
N ILE A 304 4.47 8.23 -18.27
CA ILE A 304 3.23 8.04 -17.50
C ILE A 304 2.91 9.29 -16.67
N VAL A 305 3.91 9.94 -16.07
CA VAL A 305 3.73 11.19 -15.33
C VAL A 305 3.20 12.29 -16.24
N GLU A 306 3.73 12.42 -17.47
CA GLU A 306 3.28 13.39 -18.46
C GLU A 306 1.81 13.16 -18.83
N GLN A 307 1.45 11.94 -19.25
CA GLN A 307 0.07 11.57 -19.60
C GLN A 307 -0.93 11.86 -18.47
N LEU A 308 -0.61 11.48 -17.23
CA LEU A 308 -1.48 11.75 -16.08
C LEU A 308 -1.56 13.25 -15.77
N SER A 309 -0.44 13.97 -15.86
CA SER A 309 -0.38 15.41 -15.59
C SER A 309 -1.25 16.20 -16.58
N ASP A 310 -1.29 15.79 -17.84
CA ASP A 310 -2.13 16.42 -18.86
C ASP A 310 -3.62 16.29 -18.54
N ILE A 311 -4.06 15.11 -18.07
CA ILE A 311 -5.45 14.89 -17.67
C ILE A 311 -5.77 15.64 -16.38
N LEU A 312 -4.92 15.51 -15.35
CA LEU A 312 -5.11 16.16 -14.05
C LEU A 312 -5.02 17.68 -14.12
N GLY A 313 -4.27 18.23 -15.07
CA GLY A 313 -4.12 19.68 -15.29
C GLY A 313 -5.24 20.30 -16.14
N SER A 314 -5.95 19.51 -16.95
CA SER A 314 -7.00 19.99 -17.87
C SER A 314 -8.42 19.83 -17.34
N THR A 315 -8.64 18.97 -16.34
CA THR A 315 -9.97 18.65 -15.78
C THR A 315 -10.02 19.02 -14.29
N PRO A 316 -11.14 19.57 -13.76
CA PRO A 316 -11.26 19.94 -12.34
C PRO A 316 -11.43 18.71 -11.42
N ILE A 317 -10.45 17.81 -11.43
CA ILE A 317 -10.41 16.58 -10.63
C ILE A 317 -9.89 16.91 -9.23
N VAL A 318 -10.63 16.52 -8.19
CA VAL A 318 -10.24 16.73 -6.78
C VAL A 318 -9.94 15.43 -6.03
N TYR A 319 -10.19 14.29 -6.67
CA TYR A 319 -9.97 12.96 -6.11
C TYR A 319 -9.44 12.00 -7.18
N VAL A 320 -8.47 11.17 -6.81
CA VAL A 320 -7.94 10.11 -7.68
C VAL A 320 -8.10 8.76 -6.97
N LYS A 321 -8.74 7.80 -7.63
CA LYS A 321 -8.68 6.39 -7.27
C LYS A 321 -7.52 5.77 -8.06
N TRP A 322 -6.40 5.55 -7.38
CA TRP A 322 -5.21 4.92 -7.95
C TRP A 322 -5.25 3.41 -7.65
N ASP A 323 -5.37 2.60 -8.68
CA ASP A 323 -5.59 1.16 -8.58
C ASP A 323 -4.39 0.35 -9.09
N ILE A 324 -4.32 -0.92 -8.70
CA ILE A 324 -3.30 -1.88 -9.13
C ILE A 324 -3.86 -3.31 -9.08
N ASN A 325 -4.23 -3.86 -10.23
CA ASN A 325 -5.07 -5.05 -10.32
C ASN A 325 -4.30 -6.35 -10.63
N ARG A 326 -2.96 -6.33 -10.59
CA ARG A 326 -2.16 -7.56 -10.68
C ARG A 326 -0.84 -7.49 -9.93
N HIS A 327 -0.28 -8.67 -9.66
CA HIS A 327 1.10 -8.83 -9.17
C HIS A 327 2.11 -8.84 -10.32
N MET A 328 3.37 -8.56 -9.98
CA MET A 328 4.52 -8.83 -10.85
C MET A 328 4.69 -10.35 -11.00
N THR A 329 5.06 -10.81 -12.20
CA THR A 329 5.18 -12.23 -12.57
C THR A 329 6.37 -12.51 -13.45
#